data_AF-A0A6S7I3U5-F1
#
_entry.id   AF-A0A6S7I3U5-F1
#
_cell.length_a   1.000
_cell.length_b   1.000
_cell.length_c   1.000
_cell.angle_alpha   90.00
_cell.angle_beta   90.00
_cell.angle_gamma   90.00
#
_symmetry.space_group_name_H-M   'P 1'
#
loop_
_entity.id
_entity.type
_entity.pdbx_description
1 polymer ?
#
loop_
_entity_poly.entity_id
_entity_poly.type
_entity_poly.pdbx_seq_one_letter_code
_entity_poly.pdbx_strand_id
1 'polypeptide(L)' 'MAARRLIVDNGASSIKVGFNDTESPRVIPNSVFKVKSERRKVFVGDQIDECKDYSGLFYVLAFQK' A
#
# COMPACT_ATOMS: atom_id res chain seq x y z
N MET A 1 13.70 -29.40 2.34
CA MET A 1 12.76 -28.36 2.83
C MET A 1 12.24 -27.58 1.64
N ALA A 2 10.94 -27.27 1.57
CA ALA A 2 10.41 -26.42 0.51
C ALA A 2 10.94 -24.98 0.68
N ALA A 3 11.31 -24.33 -0.44
CA ALA A 3 11.75 -22.93 -0.40
C ALA A 3 10.58 -22.01 -0.01
N ARG A 4 10.86 -21.07 0.90
CA ARG A 4 9.92 -20.02 1.31
C ARG A 4 9.79 -19.00 0.17
N ARG A 5 8.57 -18.74 -0.28
CA ARG A 5 8.27 -17.87 -1.44
C ARG A 5 7.37 -16.73 -1.00
N LEU A 6 7.73 -15.51 -1.39
CA LEU A 6 6.87 -14.36 -1.27
C LEU A 6 5.85 -14.38 -2.42
N ILE A 7 4.58 -14.30 -2.09
CA ILE A 7 3.45 -14.22 -3.01
C ILE A 7 2.94 -12.78 -2.99
N VAL A 8 2.79 -12.18 -4.18
CA VAL A 8 2.29 -10.82 -4.36
C VAL A 8 1.17 -10.83 -5.39
N ASP A 9 -0.03 -10.48 -4.96
CA ASP A 9 -1.17 -10.16 -5.83
C ASP A 9 -1.30 -8.64 -5.92
N ASN A 10 -0.92 -8.08 -7.08
CA ASN A 10 -0.85 -6.64 -7.33
C ASN A 10 -2.16 -6.14 -7.95
N GLY A 11 -3.20 -6.05 -7.13
CA GLY A 11 -4.51 -5.57 -7.57
C GLY A 11 -4.60 -4.04 -7.70
N ALA A 12 -5.59 -3.55 -8.45
CA ALA A 12 -5.73 -2.13 -8.77
C ALA A 12 -5.94 -1.20 -7.54
N SER A 13 -6.64 -1.69 -6.53
CA SER A 13 -6.95 -0.96 -5.28
C SER A 13 -6.07 -1.40 -4.12
N SER A 14 -5.69 -2.69 -4.07
CA SER A 14 -4.92 -3.27 -2.98
C SER A 14 -3.87 -4.25 -3.47
N ILE A 15 -2.74 -4.26 -2.76
CA ILE A 15 -1.70 -5.30 -2.84
C ILE A 15 -1.98 -6.31 -1.74
N LYS A 16 -1.99 -7.59 -2.08
CA LYS A 16 -2.05 -8.68 -1.10
C LYS A 16 -0.70 -9.39 -1.10
N VAL A 17 -0.05 -9.42 0.05
CA VAL A 17 1.32 -9.94 0.17
C VAL A 17 1.43 -10.91 1.34
N GLY A 18 2.06 -12.05 1.12
CA GLY A 18 2.24 -13.09 2.13
C GLY A 18 3.24 -14.13 1.69
N PHE A 19 3.72 -14.96 2.62
CA PHE A 19 4.55 -16.11 2.26
C PHE A 19 3.65 -17.33 2.00
N ASN A 20 4.16 -18.31 1.25
CA ASN A 20 3.45 -19.54 0.94
C ASN A 20 3.11 -20.44 2.15
N ASP A 21 3.63 -20.09 3.33
CA ASP A 21 3.37 -20.73 4.63
C ASP A 21 2.47 -19.87 5.54
N THR A 22 1.97 -18.73 5.05
CA THR A 22 1.09 -17.83 5.81
C THR A 22 -0.37 -18.15 5.50
N GLU A 23 -1.22 -18.24 6.53
CA GLU A 23 -2.65 -18.55 6.40
C GLU A 23 -3.42 -17.45 5.62
N SER A 24 -3.07 -16.19 5.86
CA SER A 24 -3.71 -15.03 5.22
C SER A 24 -2.67 -13.99 4.77
N PRO A 25 -2.87 -13.36 3.60
CA PRO A 25 -1.99 -12.29 3.16
C PRO A 25 -2.26 -11.00 3.95
N ARG A 26 -1.25 -10.16 4.08
CA ARG A 26 -1.45 -8.75 4.44
C ARG A 26 -2.11 -8.05 3.26
N VAL A 27 -3.12 -7.23 3.54
CA VAL A 27 -3.80 -6.40 2.55
C VAL A 27 -3.36 -4.96 2.73
N ILE A 28 -2.74 -4.37 1.70
CA ILE A 28 -2.14 -3.04 1.74
C ILE A 28 -2.78 -2.19 0.63
N PRO A 29 -3.08 -0.90 0.85
CA PRO A 29 -3.55 -0.03 -0.23
C PRO A 29 -2.54 0.04 -1.37
N ASN A 30 -2.98 -0.07 -2.63
CA ASN A 30 -2.12 0.11 -3.80
C ASN A 30 -2.13 1.57 -4.28
N SER A 31 -1.80 2.46 -3.36
CA SER A 31 -1.98 3.89 -3.52
C SER A 31 -0.76 4.65 -3.01
N VAL A 32 -0.49 5.78 -3.66
CA VAL A 32 0.44 6.79 -3.17
C VAL A 32 -0.39 7.95 -2.62
N PHE A 33 -0.33 8.16 -1.31
CA PHE A 33 -1.00 9.25 -0.62
C PHE A 33 -0.09 10.47 -0.56
N LYS A 34 -0.67 11.64 -0.80
CA LYS A 34 0.03 12.93 -0.86
C LYS A 34 -0.78 13.98 -0.10
N VAL A 35 -0.08 14.93 0.52
CA VAL A 35 -0.71 16.06 1.21
C VAL A 35 -0.72 17.27 0.28
N LYS A 36 -1.88 17.92 0.11
CA LYS A 36 -1.99 19.12 -0.76
C LYS A 36 -1.06 20.26 -0.32
N SER A 37 -0.97 20.50 0.98
CA SER A 37 -0.14 21.57 1.57
C SER A 37 1.36 21.23 1.58
N GLU A 38 1.72 19.96 1.64
CA GLU A 38 3.10 19.49 1.77
C GLU A 38 3.48 18.52 0.64
N ARG A 39 3.83 19.08 -0.52
CA ARG A 39 4.11 18.31 -1.75
C ARG A 39 5.25 17.29 -1.64
N ARG A 40 6.15 17.43 -0.66
CA ARG A 40 7.27 16.50 -0.45
C ARG A 40 6.88 15.30 0.41
N LYS A 41 5.77 15.40 1.18
CA LYS A 41 5.32 14.31 2.04
C LYS A 41 4.50 13.33 1.23
N VAL A 42 4.99 12.10 1.14
CA VAL A 42 4.41 11.02 0.37
C VAL A 42 4.36 9.78 1.26
N PHE A 43 3.22 9.10 1.27
CA PHE A 43 3.05 7.82 1.95
C PHE A 43 2.66 6.77 0.93
N VAL A 44 3.33 5.62 0.96
CA VAL A 44 3.04 4.50 0.05
C VAL A 44 2.37 3.39 0.84
N GLY A 45 1.19 2.96 0.40
CA GLY A 45 0.48 1.84 1.01
C GLY A 45 0.16 2.07 2.49
N ASP A 46 0.68 1.20 3.35
CA ASP A 46 0.48 1.19 4.81
C ASP A 46 1.26 2.26 5.56
N GLN A 47 2.21 2.95 4.91
CA GLN A 47 2.88 4.13 5.51
C GLN A 47 1.90 5.25 5.88
N ILE A 48 0.69 5.24 5.32
CA ILE A 48 -0.33 6.22 5.66
C ILE A 48 -0.74 6.16 7.14
N ASP A 49 -0.53 5.03 7.80
CA ASP A 49 -0.80 4.85 9.24
C ASP A 49 0.07 5.78 10.11
N GLU A 50 1.19 6.29 9.58
CA GLU A 50 2.05 7.29 10.24
C GLU A 50 1.49 8.73 10.12
N CYS A 51 0.45 8.93 9.32
CA CYS A 51 -0.15 10.25 9.09
C CYS A 51 -1.10 10.63 10.23
N LYS A 52 -0.76 11.71 10.94
CA LYS A 52 -1.56 12.21 12.07
C LYS A 52 -2.70 13.13 11.65
N ASP A 53 -2.61 13.74 10.48
CA ASP A 53 -3.61 14.68 9.94
C ASP A 53 -3.97 14.27 8.52
N TYR A 54 -5.22 13.91 8.30
CA TYR A 54 -5.76 13.49 7.01
C TYR A 54 -6.32 14.67 6.20
N SER A 55 -6.28 15.88 6.76
CA SER A 55 -6.78 17.09 6.10
C SER A 55 -6.01 17.39 4.82
N GLY A 56 -6.74 17.51 3.71
CA GLY A 56 -6.12 17.81 2.41
C GLY A 56 -5.28 16.66 1.84
N LEU A 57 -5.41 15.44 2.36
CA LEU A 57 -4.84 14.24 1.76
C LEU A 57 -5.57 13.89 0.47
N PHE A 58 -4.83 13.42 -0.53
CA PHE A 58 -5.38 12.77 -1.72
C PHE A 58 -4.51 11.57 -2.07
N TYR A 59 -5.06 10.63 -2.83
CA TYR A 59 -4.32 9.45 -3.27
C TYR A 59 -4.28 9.36 -4.79
N VAL A 60 -3.22 8.72 -5.27
CA VAL A 60 -3.05 8.35 -6.68
C VAL A 60 -3.04 6.84 -6.74
N LEU A 61 -3.97 6.28 -7.52
CA LEU A 61 -3.99 4.85 -7.81
C LEU A 61 -2.94 4.53 -8.88
N ALA A 62 -2.23 3.42 -8.70
CA ALA A 62 -1.26 2.96 -9.70
C ALA A 62 -1.92 2.57 -11.05
N PHE A 63 -3.22 2.27 -11.04
CA PHE A 63 -3.97 1.74 -12.18
C PHE A 63 -5.04 2.70 -12.73
N GLN A 64 -4.95 3.99 -12.44
CA GLN A 64 -5.89 5.02 -12.93
C GLN A 64 -5.22 5.89 -14.01
N LYS A 65 -5.92 6.11 -15.13
CA LYS A 65 -5.48 6.95 -16.27
C LYS A 65 -5.49 8.44 -15.93
#